data_AF-A0A3D0Y969-F1
#
_entry.id   AF-A0A3D0Y969-F1
#
_cell.length_a   1.000
_cell.length_b   1.000
_cell.length_c   1.000
_cell.angle_alpha   90.00
_cell.angle_beta   90.00
_cell.angle_gamma   90.00
#
_symmetry.space_group_name_H-M   'P 1'
#
loop_
_entity.id
_entity.type
_entity.pdbx_description
1 polymer ?
#
loop_
_entity_poly.entity_id
_entity_poly.type
_entity_poly.pdbx_seq_one_letter_code
_entity_poly.pdbx_strand_id
1 'polypeptide(L)' 'MENMSKNQYDEIDKKRQALISVREILKPFGDYIAVVEGASISNITRKGIIRELREKLIQYEILNGENPNHDWDDVKDK' A
#
# COMPACT_ATOMS: atom_id res chain seq x y z
N MET A 1 -19.14 -15.01 -18.02
CA MET A 1 -19.05 -14.06 -16.87
C MET A 1 -17.71 -14.16 -16.12
N GLU A 2 -16.70 -14.89 -16.61
CA GLU A 2 -15.40 -15.06 -15.95
C GLU A 2 -14.42 -13.86 -16.11
N ASN A 3 -14.64 -12.98 -17.09
CA ASN A 3 -13.69 -11.90 -17.39
C ASN A 3 -13.71 -10.72 -16.39
N MET A 4 -14.80 -10.50 -15.63
CA MET A 4 -14.86 -9.38 -14.68
C MET A 4 -14.07 -9.68 -13.40
N SER A 5 -14.21 -10.89 -12.85
CA SER A 5 -13.49 -11.31 -11.64
C SER A 5 -11.97 -11.35 -11.86
N LYS A 6 -11.51 -11.85 -13.02
CA LYS A 6 -10.08 -11.91 -13.33
C LYS A 6 -9.44 -10.53 -13.46
N ASN A 7 -10.11 -9.59 -14.12
CA ASN A 7 -9.62 -8.22 -14.25
C ASN A 7 -9.56 -7.47 -12.91
N GLN A 8 -10.51 -7.72 -12.00
CA GLN A 8 -10.51 -7.12 -10.66
C GLN A 8 -9.36 -7.65 -9.79
N TYR A 9 -9.10 -8.97 -9.85
CA TYR A 9 -7.98 -9.60 -9.14
C TYR A 9 -6.62 -9.07 -9.64
N ASP A 10 -6.44 -8.98 -10.97
CA ASP A 10 -5.24 -8.41 -11.59
C ASP A 10 -5.00 -6.93 -11.22
N GLU A 11 -6.07 -6.17 -10.92
CA GLU A 11 -5.95 -4.78 -10.49
C GLU A 11 -5.49 -4.66 -9.03
N ILE A 12 -6.00 -5.53 -8.15
CA ILE A 12 -5.63 -5.58 -6.73
C ILE A 12 -4.17 -5.99 -6.56
N ASP A 13 -3.72 -7.01 -7.27
CA ASP A 13 -2.32 -7.44 -7.24
C ASP A 13 -1.34 -6.35 -7.69
N LYS A 14 -1.71 -5.57 -8.71
CA LYS A 14 -0.91 -4.40 -9.12
C LYS A 14 -0.79 -3.35 -8.01
N LYS A 15 -1.87 -3.09 -7.27
CA LYS A 15 -1.86 -2.14 -6.15
C LYS A 15 -1.01 -2.66 -4.99
N ARG A 16 -1.03 -3.98 -4.72
CA ARG A 16 -0.15 -4.63 -3.73
C ARG A 16 1.32 -4.49 -4.10
N GLN A 17 1.68 -4.79 -5.36
CA GLN A 17 3.05 -4.64 -5.86
C GLN A 17 3.54 -3.19 -5.83
N ALA A 18 2.66 -2.23 -6.11
CA ALA A 18 2.98 -0.81 -5.96
C ALA A 18 3.31 -0.47 -4.50
N LEU A 19 2.55 -0.98 -3.52
CA LEU A 19 2.84 -0.72 -2.10
C LEU A 19 4.18 -1.32 -1.65
N ILE A 20 4.50 -2.53 -2.10
CA ILE A 20 5.82 -3.16 -1.85
C ILE A 20 6.93 -2.28 -2.45
N SER A 21 6.73 -1.80 -3.67
CA SER A 21 7.69 -0.90 -4.35
C SER A 21 7.90 0.40 -3.57
N VAL A 22 6.82 1.03 -3.07
CA VAL A 22 6.93 2.23 -2.22
C VAL A 22 7.70 1.91 -0.94
N ARG A 23 7.45 0.77 -0.29
CA ARG A 23 8.21 0.35 0.90
C ARG A 23 9.71 0.26 0.62
N GLU A 24 10.10 -0.38 -0.47
CA GLU A 24 11.51 -0.54 -0.84
C GLU A 24 12.15 0.78 -1.29
N ILE A 25 11.41 1.64 -2.00
CA ILE A 25 11.86 3.00 -2.35
C ILE A 25 12.11 3.82 -1.09
N LEU A 26 11.21 3.75 -0.09
CA LEU A 26 11.34 4.53 1.14
C LEU A 26 12.38 3.94 2.12
N LYS A 27 12.78 2.68 1.96
CA LYS A 27 13.73 1.98 2.83
C LYS A 27 15.08 2.70 3.03
N PRO A 28 15.76 3.22 2.00
CA PRO A 28 17.02 3.96 2.16
C PRO A 28 16.85 5.36 2.77
N PHE A 29 15.64 5.90 2.80
CA PHE A 29 15.38 7.20 3.42
C PHE A 29 15.26 7.04 4.94
N GLY A 30 15.65 8.08 5.68
CA GLY A 30 15.53 8.10 7.14
C GLY A 30 14.09 7.89 7.62
N ASP A 31 13.91 7.68 8.92
CA ASP A 31 12.59 7.32 9.46
C ASP A 31 11.53 8.41 9.33
N TYR A 32 11.94 9.66 9.12
CA TYR A 32 11.07 10.81 8.97
C TYR A 32 11.16 11.38 7.54
N ILE A 33 10.00 11.63 6.96
CA ILE A 33 9.82 12.23 5.65
C ILE A 33 9.06 13.54 5.87
N ALA A 34 9.63 14.64 5.40
CA ALA A 34 8.97 15.93 5.37
C ALA A 34 8.21 16.06 4.04
N VAL A 35 6.89 16.28 4.13
CA VAL A 35 6.03 16.54 2.98
C VAL A 35 5.78 18.04 2.92
N VAL A 36 6.17 18.65 1.80
CA VAL A 36 6.04 20.10 1.58
C VAL A 36 4.89 20.34 0.61
N GLU A 37 3.86 21.05 1.06
CA GLU A 37 2.66 21.41 0.29
C GLU A 37 2.47 22.93 0.34
N GLY A 38 2.95 23.62 -0.70
CA GLY A 38 2.95 25.09 -0.72
C GLY A 38 3.80 25.66 0.41
N ALA A 39 3.19 26.46 1.29
CA ALA A 39 3.85 27.04 2.46
C ALA A 39 3.80 26.12 3.70
N SER A 40 3.14 24.97 3.61
CA SER A 40 2.96 24.03 4.72
C SER A 40 3.99 22.91 4.66
N ILE A 41 4.51 22.52 5.83
CA ILE A 41 5.37 21.35 6.00
C ILE A 41 4.70 20.43 7.02
N SER A 42 4.50 19.18 6.66
CA SER A 42 4.09 18.12 7.58
C SER A 42 5.18 17.06 7.67
N ASN A 43 5.35 16.49 8.86
CA ASN A 43 6.27 15.38 9.08
C ASN A 43 5.47 14.10 9.22
N ILE A 44 5.84 13.10 8.43
CA ILE A 44 5.27 11.76 8.50
C ILE A 44 6.40 10.76 8.63
N THR A 45 6.18 9.69 9.39
CA THR A 45 7.17 8.62 9.45
C THR A 45 7.05 7.75 8.20
N ARG A 46 8.15 7.17 7.75
CA ARG A 46 8.15 6.14 6.71
C ARG A 46 7.14 5.03 7.02
N LYS A 47 7.11 4.57 8.28
CA LYS A 47 6.14 3.57 8.75
C LYS A 47 4.70 4.08 8.67
N GLY A 48 4.48 5.36 8.95
CA GLY A 48 3.19 6.03 8.83
C GLY A 48 2.64 6.03 7.41
N ILE A 49 3.46 6.44 6.41
CA ILE A 49 3.08 6.42 4.99
C ILE A 49 2.66 5.01 4.56
N ILE A 50 3.50 4.00 4.87
CA ILE A 50 3.22 2.62 4.47
C ILE A 50 1.95 2.10 5.13
N ARG A 51 1.72 2.44 6.41
CA ARG A 51 0.49 2.07 7.12
C ARG A 51 -0.74 2.70 6.48
N GLU A 52 -0.73 4.00 6.21
CA GLU A 52 -1.89 4.70 5.60
C GLU A 52 -2.24 4.14 4.21
N LEU A 53 -1.23 3.89 3.38
CA LEU A 53 -1.44 3.29 2.05
C LEU A 53 -2.00 1.86 2.16
N ARG A 54 -1.52 1.08 3.15
CA ARG A 54 -2.03 -0.26 3.43
C ARG A 54 -3.49 -0.22 3.86
N GLU A 55 -3.86 0.67 4.78
CA GLU A 55 -5.23 0.82 5.26
C GLU A 55 -6.20 1.16 4.11
N LYS A 56 -5.79 2.05 3.20
CA LYS A 56 -6.56 2.36 1.99
C LYS A 56 -6.74 1.15 1.06
N LEU A 57 -5.71 0.33 0.91
CA LEU A 57 -5.78 -0.89 0.09
C LEU A 57 -6.71 -1.94 0.73
N ILE A 58 -6.62 -2.15 2.05
CA ILE A 58 -7.51 -3.06 2.78
C ILE A 58 -8.97 -2.63 2.61
N GLN A 59 -9.26 -1.33 2.74
CA GLN A 59 -10.61 -0.80 2.51
C GLN A 59 -11.09 -1.08 1.08
N TYR A 60 -10.22 -0.89 0.08
CA TYR A 60 -10.54 -1.19 -1.31
C TYR A 60 -10.82 -2.70 -1.52
N GLU A 61 -10.02 -3.60 -0.95
CA GLU A 61 -10.22 -5.05 -1.04
C GLU A 61 -11.57 -5.47 -0.41
N ILE A 62 -11.88 -4.96 0.79
CA ILE A 62 -13.17 -5.22 1.46
C ILE A 62 -14.35 -4.77 0.60
N LEU A 63 -14.28 -3.57 0.01
CA LEU A 63 -15.34 -3.03 -0.85
C LEU A 63 -15.56 -3.86 -2.12
N ASN A 64 -14.54 -4.59 -2.57
CA ASN A 64 -14.63 -5.48 -3.73
C ASN A 64 -14.92 -6.95 -3.37
N GLY A 65 -15.16 -7.25 -2.08
CA GLY A 65 -15.48 -8.60 -1.61
C GLY A 65 -14.27 -9.54 -1.52
N GLU A 66 -13.05 -8.98 -1.51
CA GLU A 66 -11.80 -9.74 -1.42
C GLU A 66 -11.35 -9.90 0.04
N ASN A 67 -10.55 -10.94 0.30
CA ASN A 67 -9.94 -11.14 1.62
C ASN A 67 -8.64 -10.32 1.75
N PRO A 68 -8.61 -9.25 2.55
CA PRO A 68 -7.44 -8.38 2.66
C PRO A 68 -6.26 -9.01 3.41
N ASN A 69 -6.40 -10.22 3.95
CA ASN A 69 -5.39 -10.89 4.77
C ASN A 69 -4.70 -12.08 4.08
N HIS A 70 -5.06 -12.42 2.83
CA HIS A 70 -4.58 -13.64 2.17
C HIS A 70 -3.08 -13.61 1.80
N ASP A 71 -2.52 -12.43 1.44
CA ASP A 71 -1.20 -12.33 0.80
C ASP A 71 -0.15 -11.51 1.59
N TRP A 72 -0.51 -10.93 2.74
CA TRP A 72 0.43 -10.11 3.52
C TRP A 72 1.35 -10.91 4.45
N ASP A 73 1.01 -12.17 4.73
CA ASP A 73 1.78 -13.02 5.65
C ASP A 73 3.14 -13.46 5.08
N ASP A 74 3.32 -13.39 3.76
CA ASP A 74 4.60 -13.69 3.09
C ASP A 74 5.60 -12.52 3.12
N VAL A 75 5.14 -11.31 3.48
CA VAL A 75 6.02 -10.13 3.65
C VAL A 75 6.52 -10.01 5.11
N LYS A 76 6.62 -11.13 5.84
CA LYS A 76 7.32 -11.15 7.12
C LYS A 76 8.79 -10.85 6.87
N ASP A 77 9.18 -9.65 7.31
CA ASP A 77 10.54 -9.15 7.32
C ASP A 77 11.51 -10.25 7.80
N LYS A 78 12.30 -10.79 6.84
CA LYS A 78 13.58 -11.45 7.10
C LYS A 78 14.67 -10.40 7.23
#